data_AF-A0A4R0YU91-F1
#
_entry.id   AF-A0A4R0YU91-F1
#
_cell.length_a   1.000
_cell.length_b   1.000
_cell.length_c   1.000
_cell.angle_alpha   90.00
_cell.angle_beta   90.00
_cell.angle_gamma   90.00
#
_symmetry.space_group_name_H-M   'P 1'
#
loop_
_entity.id
_entity.type
_entity.pdbx_description
1 polymer ?
#
loop_
_entity_poly.entity_id
_entity_poly.type
_entity_poly.pdbx_seq_one_letter_code
_entity_poly.pdbx_strand_id
1 'polypeptide(L)'
;MEAGYISALAALAGSAIGGLTSLTASWLNQRVQFNAQERAAHMSRREELYRIFIEEASKWYADAYEHDHAEVSNLVSLYASVSRMRVLSSPAVVESADRVVRVIIETYLAPNKTFRDVTEIMDNEAMNPLREFSMVCRDELWGGSMLRS
;
A
#
# COMPACT_ATOMS: atom_id res chain seq x y z
N MET A 1 15.78 -57.47 34.92
CA MET A 1 16.49 -56.41 34.18
C MET A 1 15.82 -56.06 32.83
N GLU A 2 14.58 -56.46 32.54
CA GLU A 2 13.94 -56.23 31.23
C GLU A 2 13.16 -54.91 31.10
N ALA A 3 12.46 -54.50 32.17
CA ALA A 3 11.56 -53.34 32.14
C ALA A 3 12.29 -51.99 31.92
N GLY A 4 13.55 -51.88 32.36
CA GLY A 4 14.35 -50.66 32.20
C GLY A 4 14.77 -50.38 30.75
N TYR A 5 15.08 -51.43 29.97
CA TYR A 5 15.47 -51.30 28.56
C TYR A 5 14.28 -50.90 27.68
N ILE A 6 13.11 -51.50 27.91
CA ILE A 6 11.87 -51.18 27.18
C ILE A 6 11.49 -49.71 27.43
N SER A 7 11.61 -49.25 28.68
CA SER A 7 11.29 -47.87 29.07
C SER A 7 12.29 -46.85 28.48
N ALA A 8 13.59 -47.15 28.50
CA ALA A 8 14.61 -46.30 27.91
C ALA A 8 14.46 -46.18 26.37
N LEU A 9 14.15 -47.29 25.70
CA LEU A 9 13.94 -47.31 24.26
C LEU A 9 12.66 -46.59 23.85
N ALA A 10 11.58 -46.71 24.65
CA ALA A 10 10.37 -45.92 24.47
C ALA A 10 10.60 -44.41 24.67
N ALA A 11 11.42 -44.03 25.66
CA ALA A 11 11.80 -42.64 25.89
C ALA A 11 12.63 -42.05 24.73
N LEU A 12 13.57 -42.83 24.17
CA LEU A 12 14.35 -42.44 22.99
C LEU A 12 13.48 -42.33 21.71
N ALA A 13 12.53 -43.25 21.52
CA ALA A 13 11.59 -43.18 20.42
C ALA A 13 10.67 -41.95 20.53
N GLY A 14 10.15 -41.67 21.74
CA GLY A 14 9.32 -40.50 22.02
C GLY A 14 10.07 -39.18 21.80
N SER A 15 11.35 -39.11 22.21
CA SER A 15 12.17 -37.92 22.01
C SER A 15 12.57 -37.72 20.55
N ALA A 16 12.83 -38.78 19.79
CA ALA A 16 13.12 -38.70 18.36
C ALA A 16 11.91 -38.17 17.58
N ILE A 17 10.72 -38.71 17.84
CA ILE A 17 9.47 -38.25 17.22
C ILE A 17 9.13 -36.82 17.65
N GLY A 18 9.26 -36.50 18.94
CA GLY A 18 9.03 -35.15 19.47
C GLY A 18 10.02 -34.12 18.90
N GLY A 19 11.29 -34.50 18.74
CA GLY A 19 12.32 -33.66 18.13
C GLY A 19 12.05 -33.38 16.65
N LEU A 20 11.72 -34.40 15.86
CA LEU A 20 11.35 -34.24 14.44
C LEU A 20 10.09 -33.39 14.26
N THR A 21 9.09 -33.60 15.12
CA THR A 21 7.86 -32.77 15.13
C THR A 21 8.18 -31.32 15.48
N SER A 22 9.08 -31.07 16.44
CA SER A 22 9.47 -29.71 16.81
C SER A 22 10.25 -29.01 15.70
N LEU A 23 11.14 -29.71 15.00
CA LEU A 23 11.89 -29.15 13.86
C LEU A 23 10.96 -28.80 12.70
N THR A 24 10.02 -29.68 12.36
CA THR A 24 9.04 -29.42 11.29
C THR A 24 8.10 -28.27 11.64
N ALA A 25 7.60 -28.22 12.88
CA ALA A 25 6.79 -27.10 13.37
C ALA A 25 7.56 -25.79 13.35
N SER A 26 8.82 -25.80 13.79
CA SER A 26 9.70 -24.61 13.78
C SER A 26 9.94 -24.10 12.36
N TRP A 27 10.27 -24.99 11.42
CA TRP A 27 10.48 -24.62 10.02
C TRP A 27 9.21 -24.04 9.38
N LEU A 28 8.06 -24.67 9.60
CA LEU A 28 6.78 -24.19 9.09
C LEU A 28 6.44 -22.81 9.68
N ASN A 29 6.60 -22.66 10.99
CA ASN A 29 6.36 -21.38 11.67
C ASN A 29 7.28 -20.29 11.13
N GLN A 30 8.58 -20.58 11.00
CA GLN A 30 9.57 -19.64 10.46
C GLN A 30 9.24 -19.25 9.02
N ARG A 31 8.79 -20.19 8.19
CA ARG A 31 8.36 -19.90 6.82
C ARG A 31 7.13 -19.01 6.77
N VAL A 32 6.13 -19.27 7.61
CA VAL A 32 4.92 -18.43 7.71
C VAL A 32 5.29 -17.03 8.18
N GLN A 33 6.13 -16.91 9.21
CA GLN A 33 6.61 -15.63 9.74
C GLN A 33 7.38 -14.83 8.69
N PHE A 34 8.31 -15.46 7.96
CA PHE A 34 9.09 -14.80 6.91
C PHE A 34 8.19 -14.24 5.81
N ASN A 35 7.25 -15.05 5.31
CA ASN A 35 6.29 -14.60 4.29
C ASN A 35 5.40 -13.46 4.80
N ALA A 36 5.00 -13.50 6.07
CA ALA A 36 4.19 -12.45 6.68
C ALA A 36 4.99 -11.13 6.79
N GLN A 37 6.26 -11.20 7.18
CA GLN A 37 7.15 -10.05 7.26
C GLN A 37 7.42 -9.43 5.88
N GLU A 38 7.66 -10.26 4.86
CA GLU A 38 7.85 -9.79 3.49
C GLU A 38 6.60 -9.05 2.98
N ARG A 39 5.40 -9.62 3.18
CA ARG A 39 4.13 -8.95 2.85
C ARG A 39 3.94 -7.65 3.60
N ALA A 40 4.20 -7.63 4.91
CA ALA A 40 4.10 -6.42 5.73
C ALA A 40 5.07 -5.34 5.23
N ALA A 41 6.30 -5.71 4.84
CA ALA A 41 7.26 -4.78 4.27
C ALA A 41 6.80 -4.22 2.91
N HIS A 42 6.21 -5.05 2.05
CA HIS A 42 5.64 -4.58 0.77
C HIS A 42 4.45 -3.65 1.00
N MET A 43 3.55 -3.98 1.93
CA MET A 43 2.41 -3.12 2.30
C MET A 43 2.89 -1.78 2.85
N SER A 44 3.83 -1.78 3.79
CA SER A 44 4.37 -0.55 4.39
C SER A 44 5.05 0.36 3.35
N ARG A 45 5.79 -0.20 2.38
CA ARG A 45 6.37 0.60 1.28
C ARG A 45 5.31 1.25 0.40
N ARG A 46 4.20 0.55 0.13
CA ARG A 46 3.09 1.07 -0.67
C ARG A 46 2.31 2.13 0.10
N GLU A 47 2.01 1.88 1.37
CA GLU A 47 1.36 2.82 2.28
C GLU A 47 2.12 4.14 2.35
N GLU A 48 3.44 4.08 2.55
CA GLU A 48 4.28 5.27 2.58
C GLU A 48 4.29 6.01 1.22
N LEU A 49 4.36 5.26 0.11
CA LEU A 49 4.30 5.86 -1.22
C LEU A 49 2.96 6.57 -1.48
N TYR A 50 1.85 5.99 -1.04
CA TYR A 50 0.52 6.59 -1.19
C TYR A 50 0.36 7.83 -0.31
N ARG A 51 0.88 7.79 0.94
CA ARG A 51 0.91 8.95 1.83
C ARG A 51 1.64 10.13 1.18
N ILE A 52 2.86 9.89 0.67
CA ILE A 52 3.66 10.92 -0.01
C ILE A 52 2.89 11.52 -1.18
N PHE A 53 2.34 10.68 -2.07
CA PHE A 53 1.60 11.16 -3.23
C PHE A 53 0.36 11.98 -2.84
N ILE A 54 -0.41 11.53 -1.84
CA ILE A 54 -1.60 12.27 -1.36
C ILE A 54 -1.19 13.63 -0.82
N GLU A 55 -0.14 13.72 -0.01
CA GLU A 55 0.35 14.98 0.54
C GLU A 55 0.81 15.95 -0.55
N GLU A 56 1.54 15.46 -1.55
CA GLU A 56 2.01 16.27 -2.67
C GLU A 56 0.84 16.72 -3.54
N ALA A 57 0.00 15.79 -3.99
CA ALA A 57 -1.14 16.08 -4.84
C ALA A 57 -2.14 17.03 -4.16
N SER A 58 -2.35 16.93 -2.84
CA SER A 58 -3.23 17.85 -2.12
C SER A 58 -2.70 19.29 -2.13
N LYS A 59 -1.39 19.47 -1.93
CA LYS A 59 -0.77 20.81 -1.99
C LYS A 59 -0.92 21.41 -3.37
N TRP A 60 -0.62 20.60 -4.38
CA TRP A 60 -0.76 20.98 -5.77
C TRP A 60 -2.17 21.33 -6.18
N TYR A 61 -3.14 20.54 -5.71
CA TYR A 61 -4.53 20.80 -5.99
C TYR A 61 -5.01 22.09 -5.35
N ALA A 62 -4.61 22.36 -4.10
CA ALA A 62 -4.90 23.61 -3.41
C ALA A 62 -4.22 24.82 -4.10
N ASP A 63 -2.96 24.69 -4.49
CA ASP A 63 -2.22 25.77 -5.16
C ASP A 63 -2.84 26.13 -6.52
N ALA A 64 -3.29 25.14 -7.29
CA ALA A 64 -3.99 25.34 -8.57
C ALA A 64 -5.30 26.14 -8.46
N TYR A 65 -5.87 26.29 -7.26
CA TYR A 65 -7.04 27.15 -7.05
C TYR A 65 -6.67 28.63 -6.95
N GLU A 66 -5.51 28.93 -6.37
CA GLU A 66 -5.08 30.30 -6.08
C GLU A 66 -4.16 30.86 -7.16
N HIS A 67 -3.47 29.98 -7.90
CA HIS A 67 -2.43 30.34 -8.85
C HIS A 67 -2.65 29.69 -10.23
N ASP A 68 -2.40 30.45 -11.29
CA ASP A 68 -2.49 30.04 -12.70
C ASP A 68 -1.12 29.61 -13.29
N HIS A 69 -0.07 29.56 -12.47
CA HIS A 69 1.28 29.22 -12.89
C HIS A 69 1.90 28.14 -12.00
N ALA A 70 2.14 26.98 -12.60
CA ALA A 70 2.90 25.90 -11.97
C ALA A 70 4.35 25.93 -12.47
N GLU A 71 5.33 25.94 -11.57
CA GLU A 71 6.70 25.65 -11.98
C GLU A 71 6.86 24.15 -12.30
N VAL A 72 7.39 23.83 -13.48
CA VAL A 72 7.62 22.45 -13.94
C VAL A 72 8.54 21.67 -12.97
N SER A 73 9.45 22.36 -12.30
CA SER A 73 10.32 21.83 -11.23
C SER A 73 9.55 21.12 -10.13
N ASN A 74 8.37 21.64 -9.78
CA ASN A 74 7.57 21.08 -8.72
C ASN A 74 6.92 19.75 -9.18
N LEU A 75 6.62 19.58 -10.49
CA LEU A 75 5.86 18.43 -11.01
C LEU A 75 6.69 17.14 -11.01
N VAL A 76 8.00 17.29 -10.88
CA VAL A 76 8.96 16.19 -10.82
C VAL A 76 8.63 15.23 -9.69
N SER A 77 8.15 15.73 -8.55
CA SER A 77 7.88 14.88 -7.40
C SER A 77 6.63 14.02 -7.60
N LEU A 78 5.55 14.59 -8.16
CA LEU A 78 4.37 13.83 -8.61
C LEU A 78 4.74 12.77 -9.65
N TYR A 79 5.53 13.16 -10.66
CA TYR A 79 5.98 12.22 -11.71
C TYR A 79 6.82 11.08 -11.13
N ALA A 80 7.73 11.39 -10.19
CA ALA A 80 8.55 10.39 -9.51
C ALA A 80 7.69 9.45 -8.66
N SER A 81 6.71 9.99 -7.91
CA SER A 81 5.77 9.21 -7.11
C SER A 81 4.95 8.25 -7.97
N VAL A 82 4.37 8.71 -9.09
CA VAL A 82 3.66 7.84 -10.04
C VAL A 82 4.59 6.79 -10.66
N SER A 83 5.81 7.17 -11.02
CA SER A 83 6.79 6.22 -11.58
C SER A 83 7.18 5.13 -10.57
N ARG A 84 7.27 5.45 -9.29
CA ARG A 84 7.47 4.45 -8.22
C ARG A 84 6.25 3.56 -8.06
N MET A 85 5.03 4.09 -8.22
CA MET A 85 3.81 3.26 -8.20
C MET A 85 3.78 2.27 -9.35
N ARG A 86 4.27 2.63 -10.55
CA ARG A 86 4.39 1.69 -11.68
C ARG A 86 5.27 0.47 -11.36
N VAL A 87 6.24 0.64 -10.46
CA VAL A 87 7.12 -0.45 -10.02
C VAL A 87 6.49 -1.27 -8.89
N LEU A 88 5.77 -0.62 -7.98
CA LEU A 88 5.39 -1.22 -6.70
C LEU A 88 3.91 -1.56 -6.56
N SER A 89 3.02 -0.91 -7.32
CA SER A 89 1.57 -0.95 -7.15
C SER A 89 0.87 -1.67 -8.29
N SER A 90 -0.43 -1.93 -8.11
CA SER A 90 -1.30 -2.47 -9.16
C SER A 90 -1.56 -1.46 -10.27
N PRO A 91 -1.94 -1.93 -11.48
CA PRO A 91 -2.34 -1.05 -12.57
C PRO A 91 -3.47 -0.07 -12.22
N ALA A 92 -4.43 -0.50 -11.39
CA ALA A 92 -5.56 0.32 -10.98
C ALA A 92 -5.10 1.55 -10.15
N VAL A 93 -4.16 1.36 -9.22
CA VAL A 93 -3.58 2.46 -8.45
C VAL A 93 -2.84 3.43 -9.37
N VAL A 94 -2.06 2.92 -10.32
CA VAL A 94 -1.32 3.74 -11.28
C VAL A 94 -2.27 4.57 -12.14
N GLU A 95 -3.32 3.96 -12.69
CA GLU A 95 -4.32 4.64 -13.51
C GLU A 95 -5.03 5.76 -12.73
N SER A 96 -5.41 5.47 -11.48
CA SER A 96 -6.04 6.47 -10.62
C SER A 96 -5.07 7.63 -10.28
N ALA A 97 -3.79 7.33 -10.04
CA ALA A 97 -2.77 8.36 -9.83
C ALA A 97 -2.56 9.25 -11.06
N ASP A 98 -2.50 8.66 -12.25
CA ASP A 98 -2.40 9.40 -13.52
C ASP A 98 -3.64 10.31 -13.73
N ARG A 99 -4.83 9.87 -13.28
CA ARG A 99 -6.05 10.71 -13.29
C ARG A 99 -5.94 11.90 -12.35
N VAL A 100 -5.44 11.70 -11.13
CA VAL A 100 -5.19 12.80 -10.17
C VAL A 100 -4.25 13.85 -10.78
N VAL A 101 -3.12 13.42 -11.36
CA VAL A 101 -2.17 14.33 -11.99
C VAL A 101 -2.82 15.11 -13.15
N ARG A 102 -3.63 14.45 -13.98
CA ARG A 102 -4.35 15.11 -15.07
C ARG A 102 -5.30 16.19 -14.54
N VAL A 103 -6.10 15.90 -13.53
CA VAL A 103 -7.04 16.87 -12.94
C VAL A 103 -6.31 18.08 -12.35
N ILE A 104 -5.16 17.88 -11.70
CA ILE A 104 -4.32 18.98 -11.20
C ILE A 104 -3.87 19.88 -12.37
N ILE A 105 -3.34 19.30 -13.43
CA ILE A 105 -2.89 20.05 -14.62
C ILE A 105 -4.06 20.80 -15.26
N GLU A 106 -5.21 20.14 -15.44
CA GLU A 106 -6.42 20.76 -16.00
C GLU A 106 -6.93 21.91 -15.12
N THR A 107 -6.73 21.85 -13.80
CA THR A 107 -7.11 22.92 -12.87
C THR A 107 -6.23 24.15 -13.05
N TYR A 108 -4.91 23.99 -13.19
CA TYR A 108 -4.01 25.10 -13.51
C TYR A 108 -4.31 25.78 -14.85
N LEU A 109 -4.82 25.03 -15.82
CA LEU A 109 -5.15 25.54 -17.15
C LEU A 109 -6.53 26.21 -17.21
N ALA A 110 -7.35 26.04 -16.18
CA ALA A 110 -8.66 26.66 -16.07
C ALA A 110 -8.56 28.09 -15.49
N PRO A 111 -9.56 28.96 -15.71
CA PRO A 111 -9.61 30.24 -15.03
C PRO A 111 -9.59 30.07 -13.50
N ASN A 112 -8.85 30.94 -12.80
CA ASN A 112 -8.75 30.92 -11.35
C ASN A 112 -10.13 30.90 -10.70
N LYS A 113 -10.30 29.98 -9.76
CA LYS A 113 -11.54 29.79 -9.02
C LYS A 113 -11.42 30.47 -7.66
N THR A 114 -12.54 30.95 -7.14
CA THR A 114 -12.57 31.57 -5.81
C THR A 114 -12.77 30.51 -4.74
N PHE A 115 -12.40 30.81 -3.48
CA PHE A 115 -12.66 29.92 -2.35
C PHE A 115 -14.16 29.54 -2.21
N ARG A 116 -15.07 30.40 -2.70
CA ARG A 116 -16.51 30.12 -2.70
C ARG A 116 -16.90 28.98 -3.64
N ASP A 117 -16.12 28.76 -4.69
CA ASP A 117 -16.34 27.68 -5.64
C ASP A 117 -15.87 26.34 -5.07
N VAL A 118 -15.02 26.33 -4.04
CA VAL A 118 -14.44 25.12 -3.43
C VAL A 118 -15.51 24.18 -2.84
N THR A 119 -16.62 24.70 -2.30
CA THR A 119 -17.69 23.85 -1.76
C THR A 119 -18.41 23.04 -2.84
N GLU A 120 -18.69 23.63 -4.01
CA GLU A 120 -19.31 22.88 -5.13
C GLU A 120 -18.39 21.80 -5.71
N ILE A 121 -17.08 21.98 -5.50
CA ILE A 121 -16.01 21.13 -6.00
C ILE A 121 -15.75 19.97 -5.05
N MET A 122 -15.79 20.21 -3.74
CA MET A 122 -15.66 19.15 -2.73
C MET A 122 -16.83 18.15 -2.78
N ASP A 123 -18.01 18.63 -3.15
CA ASP A 123 -19.22 17.81 -3.31
C ASP A 123 -19.29 17.11 -4.68
N ASN A 124 -18.46 17.50 -5.64
CA ASN A 124 -18.40 16.90 -6.97
C ASN A 124 -17.32 15.81 -7.05
N GLU A 125 -17.75 14.57 -7.24
CA GLU A 125 -16.88 13.39 -7.33
C GLU A 125 -15.84 13.49 -8.47
N ALA A 126 -16.16 14.19 -9.57
CA ALA A 126 -15.20 14.46 -10.65
C ALA A 126 -14.10 15.46 -10.27
N MET A 127 -14.33 16.25 -9.21
CA MET A 127 -13.39 17.24 -8.69
C MET A 127 -12.73 16.82 -7.37
N ASN A 128 -12.89 15.56 -6.97
CA ASN A 128 -12.14 14.98 -5.86
C ASN A 128 -11.41 13.69 -6.29
N PRO A 129 -10.43 13.79 -7.22
CA PRO A 129 -9.74 12.62 -7.76
C PRO A 129 -8.95 11.86 -6.69
N LEU A 130 -8.58 12.52 -5.59
CA LEU A 130 -7.91 11.90 -4.43
C LEU A 130 -8.82 10.95 -3.67
N ARG A 131 -10.15 11.12 -3.71
CA ARG A 131 -11.10 10.19 -3.11
C ARG A 131 -11.07 8.84 -3.80
N GLU A 132 -11.17 8.83 -5.13
CA GLU A 132 -11.09 7.60 -5.94
C GLU A 132 -9.73 6.92 -5.74
N PHE A 133 -8.64 7.69 -5.82
CA PHE A 133 -7.28 7.18 -5.58
C PHE A 133 -7.16 6.51 -4.21
N SER A 134 -7.64 7.16 -3.16
CA SER A 134 -7.59 6.61 -1.79
C SER A 134 -8.40 5.32 -1.65
N MET A 135 -9.54 5.18 -2.35
CA MET A 135 -10.34 3.96 -2.35
C MET A 135 -9.59 2.81 -3.03
N VAL A 136 -9.00 3.06 -4.21
CA VAL A 136 -8.23 2.04 -4.94
C VAL A 136 -6.98 1.63 -4.14
N CYS A 137 -6.28 2.57 -3.50
CA CYS A 137 -5.17 2.27 -2.60
C CYS A 137 -5.60 1.41 -1.40
N ARG A 138 -6.76 1.71 -0.80
CA ARG A 138 -7.32 0.89 0.29
C ARG A 138 -7.59 -0.53 -0.18
N ASP A 139 -8.18 -0.70 -1.35
CA ASP A 139 -8.46 -2.03 -1.89
C ASP A 139 -7.18 -2.79 -2.23
N GLU A 140 -6.12 -2.12 -2.68
CA GLU A 140 -4.81 -2.76 -2.88
C GLU A 140 -4.15 -3.20 -1.56
N LEU A 141 -4.23 -2.37 -0.52
CA LEU A 141 -3.62 -2.67 0.78
C LEU A 141 -4.39 -3.76 1.54
N TRP A 142 -5.72 -3.76 1.45
CA TRP A 142 -6.58 -4.58 2.31
C TRP A 142 -7.43 -5.62 1.58
N GLY A 143 -7.73 -5.43 0.29
CA GLY A 143 -8.61 -6.30 -0.50
C GLY A 143 -8.06 -7.72 -0.72
N GLY A 144 -6.74 -7.89 -0.64
CA GLY A 144 -6.10 -9.22 -0.63
C GLY A 144 -6.29 -10.01 0.67
N SER A 145 -6.71 -9.35 1.77
CA SER A 145 -6.92 -9.99 3.07
C SER A 145 -8.34 -10.57 3.24
N MET A 146 -9.36 -9.95 2.62
CA MET A 146 -10.76 -10.42 2.68
C MET A 146 -11.06 -11.68 1.84
N LEU A 147 -10.30 -11.96 0.78
CA LEU A 147 -10.51 -13.16 -0.05
C LEU A 147 -9.86 -14.43 0.53
N ARG A 148 -9.30 -14.37 1.74
CA ARG A 148 -8.58 -15.49 2.39
C ARG A 148 -9.10 -15.86 3.79
N SER A 149 -10.21 -15.26 4.25
CA SER A 149 -10.94 -15.65 5.47
C SER A 149 -12.16 -16.50 5.13
#